data_AF-A0A4U8YU52-F1
#
_entry.id   AF-A0A4U8YU52-F1
#
_cell.length_a   1.000
_cell.length_b   1.000
_cell.length_c   1.000
_cell.angle_alpha   90.00
_cell.angle_beta   90.00
_cell.angle_gamma   90.00
#
_symmetry.space_group_name_H-M   'P 1'
#
loop_
_entity.id
_entity.type
_entity.pdbx_description
1 polymer ?
#
loop_
_entity_poly.entity_id
_entity_poly.type
_entity_poly.pdbx_seq_one_letter_code
_entity_poly.pdbx_strand_id
1 'polypeptide(L)'
;MSENVISLRGQFTPPSSEPNATVIEELERLLEAARSGEILGLAGAYVHKDKVVSYSYAGAVASYGMLGGLDCVKERLLRIAMARD
;
A
#
# COMPACT_ATOMS: atom_id res chain seq x y z
N MET A 1 -3.90 39.70 -11.65
CA MET A 1 -3.92 38.22 -11.62
C MET A 1 -2.47 37.76 -11.66
N SER A 2 -1.92 37.33 -10.53
CA SER A 2 -0.52 36.92 -10.42
C SER A 2 -0.42 35.41 -10.62
N GLU A 3 0.12 35.00 -11.76
CA GLU A 3 0.46 33.61 -12.07
C GLU A 3 1.54 33.13 -11.08
N ASN A 4 1.22 32.09 -10.31
CA ASN A 4 2.16 31.50 -9.35
C ASN A 4 3.13 30.60 -10.10
N VAL A 5 4.21 31.18 -10.61
CA VAL A 5 5.27 30.47 -11.33
C VAL A 5 6.12 29.67 -10.33
N ILE A 6 5.74 28.43 -10.11
CA ILE A 6 6.52 27.46 -9.33
C ILE A 6 7.64 26.86 -10.20
N SER A 7 8.71 27.65 -10.37
CA SER A 7 10.05 27.28 -10.87
C SER A 7 10.33 27.41 -12.39
N LEU A 8 11.21 28.36 -12.73
CA LEU A 8 12.05 28.32 -13.94
C LEU A 8 13.45 27.83 -13.52
N ARG A 9 13.81 26.58 -13.85
CA ARG A 9 15.13 25.92 -13.65
C ARG A 9 15.41 25.20 -12.31
N GLY A 10 14.41 24.92 -11.47
CA GLY A 10 14.58 24.06 -10.29
C GLY A 10 14.32 22.59 -10.60
N GLN A 11 15.03 21.68 -9.90
CA GLN A 11 14.67 20.26 -9.90
C GLN A 11 13.19 20.12 -9.49
N PHE A 12 12.42 19.37 -10.30
CA PHE A 12 11.06 19.02 -9.98
C PHE A 12 11.01 18.41 -8.58
N THR A 13 10.46 19.16 -7.62
CA THR A 13 10.18 18.64 -6.30
C THR A 13 8.77 18.08 -6.39
N PRO A 14 8.60 16.74 -6.37
CA PRO A 14 7.26 16.18 -6.39
C PRO A 14 6.49 16.75 -5.20
N PRO A 15 5.21 17.10 -5.38
CA PRO A 15 4.39 17.63 -4.31
C PRO A 15 4.45 16.68 -3.11
N SER A 16 4.53 17.26 -1.92
CA SER A 16 4.37 16.55 -0.66
C SER A 16 3.07 15.77 -0.70
N SER A 17 3.14 14.43 -0.80
CA SER A 17 1.96 13.60 -0.60
C SER A 17 1.71 13.55 0.90
N GLU A 18 0.59 14.12 1.34
CA GLU A 18 0.14 13.93 2.71
C GLU A 18 -0.02 12.43 2.98
N PRO A 19 0.43 11.93 4.15
CA PRO A 19 0.24 10.53 4.51
C PRO A 19 -1.25 10.16 4.48
N ASN A 20 -1.56 8.97 3.95
CA ASN A 20 -2.95 8.50 3.90
C ASN A 20 -3.34 7.93 5.28
N ALA A 21 -4.23 8.65 5.99
CA ALA A 21 -4.68 8.28 7.33
C ALA A 21 -5.26 6.86 7.40
N THR A 22 -6.08 6.45 6.42
CA THR A 22 -6.67 5.10 6.38
C THR A 22 -5.61 4.01 6.26
N VAL A 23 -4.52 4.27 5.51
CA VAL A 23 -3.40 3.32 5.40
C VAL A 23 -2.64 3.24 6.72
N ILE A 24 -2.43 4.38 7.39
CA ILE A 24 -1.74 4.44 8.68
C ILE A 24 -2.51 3.65 9.73
N GLU A 25 -3.81 3.92 9.88
CA GLU A 25 -4.68 3.26 10.86
C GLU A 25 -4.66 1.73 10.68
N GLU A 26 -4.73 1.24 9.45
CA GLU A 26 -4.67 -0.19 9.16
C GLU A 26 -3.29 -0.79 9.47
N LEU A 27 -2.20 -0.07 9.16
CA LEU A 27 -0.85 -0.51 9.50
C LEU A 27 -0.63 -0.58 11.02
N GLU A 28 -1.17 0.38 11.78
CA GLU A 28 -1.13 0.37 13.24
C GLU A 28 -1.88 -0.83 13.81
N ARG A 29 -3.09 -1.11 13.31
CA ARG A 29 -3.86 -2.30 13.68
C ARG A 29 -3.10 -3.60 13.42
N LEU A 30 -2.46 -3.72 12.25
CA LEU A 30 -1.65 -4.90 11.90
C LEU A 30 -0.41 -5.01 12.78
N LEU A 31 0.23 -3.88 13.12
CA LEU A 31 1.38 -3.85 14.01
C LEU A 31 1.02 -4.31 15.43
N GLU A 32 -0.13 -3.87 15.95
CA GLU A 32 -0.63 -4.32 17.25
C GLU A 32 -0.90 -5.83 17.25
N ALA A 33 -1.53 -6.36 16.22
CA ALA A 33 -1.78 -7.79 16.07
C ALA A 33 -0.49 -8.62 15.89
N ALA A 34 0.54 -8.07 15.26
CA ALA A 34 1.85 -8.70 15.20
C ALA A 34 2.55 -8.69 16.56
N ARG A 35 2.45 -7.59 17.32
CA ARG A 35 3.01 -7.47 18.67
C ARG A 35 2.33 -8.39 19.69
N SER A 36 1.02 -8.62 19.56
CA SER A 36 0.28 -9.56 20.40
C SER A 36 0.59 -11.03 20.09
N GLY A 37 1.24 -11.30 18.95
CA GLY A 37 1.52 -12.65 18.46
C GLY A 37 0.37 -13.29 17.69
N GLU A 38 -0.72 -12.55 17.42
CA GLU A 38 -1.84 -13.02 16.61
C GLU A 38 -1.42 -13.18 15.14
N ILE A 39 -0.67 -12.22 14.61
CA ILE A 39 -0.11 -12.31 13.25
C ILE A 39 1.29 -12.92 13.32
N LEU A 40 1.42 -14.13 12.78
CA LEU A 40 2.68 -14.87 12.69
C LEU A 40 3.41 -14.68 11.35
N GLY A 41 2.71 -14.17 10.34
CA GLY A 41 3.26 -13.94 9.00
C GLY A 41 2.40 -12.98 8.19
N LEU A 42 3.04 -12.25 7.29
CA LEU A 42 2.41 -11.24 6.44
C LEU A 42 3.01 -11.32 5.04
N ALA A 43 2.16 -11.26 4.02
CA ALA A 43 2.56 -11.11 2.62
C ALA A 43 1.66 -10.06 1.97
N GLY A 44 2.23 -9.10 1.24
CA GLY A 44 1.46 -8.00 0.68
C GLY A 44 2.18 -7.25 -0.43
N ALA A 45 1.41 -6.42 -1.13
CA ALA A 45 1.89 -5.45 -2.11
C ALA A 45 1.57 -4.04 -1.65
N TYR A 46 2.45 -3.08 -1.98
CA TYR A 46 2.38 -1.70 -1.50
C TYR A 46 2.52 -0.76 -2.69
N VAL A 47 1.67 0.26 -2.72
CA VAL A 47 1.75 1.34 -3.71
C VAL A 47 2.49 2.52 -3.06
N HIS A 48 3.63 2.87 -3.61
CA HIS A 48 4.43 4.01 -3.17
C HIS A 48 3.90 5.31 -3.77
N LYS A 49 4.31 6.44 -3.18
CA LYS A 49 3.87 7.78 -3.62
C LYS A 49 4.17 8.09 -5.10
N ASP A 50 5.22 7.49 -5.65
CA ASP A 50 5.66 7.60 -7.03
C ASP A 50 4.93 6.60 -7.97
N LYS A 51 3.90 5.92 -7.45
CA LYS A 51 3.12 4.87 -8.12
C LYS A 51 3.92 3.60 -8.41
N VAL A 52 5.12 3.47 -7.86
CA VAL A 52 5.85 2.20 -7.90
C VAL A 52 5.13 1.21 -7.00
N VAL A 53 5.03 -0.04 -7.45
CA VAL A 53 4.48 -1.13 -6.65
C VAL A 53 5.63 -2.02 -6.19
N SER A 54 5.73 -2.26 -4.89
CA SER A 54 6.62 -3.28 -4.34
C SER A 54 5.81 -4.37 -3.66
N TYR A 55 6.44 -5.52 -3.44
CA TYR A 55 5.87 -6.60 -2.64
C TYR A 55 6.88 -7.02 -1.58
N SER A 56 6.37 -7.54 -0.47
CA SER A 56 7.21 -8.12 0.57
C SER A 56 6.44 -9.19 1.34
N TYR A 57 7.21 -10.03 2.03
CA TYR A 57 6.68 -11.01 2.95
C TYR A 57 7.60 -11.13 4.18
N ALA A 58 7.03 -11.50 5.31
CA ALA A 58 7.74 -11.68 6.56
C ALA A 58 7.06 -12.76 7.43
N GLY A 59 7.84 -13.55 8.16
CA GLY A 59 7.32 -14.57 9.08
C GLY A 59 6.80 -15.83 8.40
N ALA A 60 5.82 -16.50 9.03
CA ALA A 60 5.30 -17.80 8.63
C ALA A 60 4.33 -17.72 7.45
N VAL A 61 4.84 -17.49 6.23
CA VAL A 61 4.03 -17.21 5.02
C VAL A 61 3.93 -18.34 4.00
N ALA A 62 4.61 -19.47 4.23
CA ALA A 62 4.73 -20.58 3.25
C ALA A 62 3.54 -21.57 3.25
N SER A 63 2.36 -21.16 3.74
CA SER A 63 1.20 -22.04 3.82
C SER A 63 0.29 -21.92 2.59
N TYR A 64 -0.38 -23.00 2.19
CA TYR A 64 -1.38 -22.96 1.12
C TYR A 64 -2.55 -22.02 1.44
N GLY A 65 -2.87 -21.83 2.73
CA GLY A 65 -3.86 -20.85 3.18
C GLY A 65 -3.48 -19.42 2.82
N MET A 66 -2.20 -19.05 2.93
CA MET A 66 -1.72 -17.72 2.53
C MET A 66 -1.84 -17.50 1.02
N LEU A 67 -1.50 -18.50 0.20
CA LEU A 67 -1.65 -18.41 -1.26
C LEU A 67 -3.12 -18.22 -1.64
N GLY A 68 -4.02 -19.01 -1.08
CA GLY A 68 -5.46 -18.88 -1.31
C GLY A 68 -6.01 -17.53 -0.85
N GLY A 69 -5.55 -17.02 0.30
CA GLY A 69 -5.90 -15.68 0.77
C GLY A 69 -5.48 -14.57 -0.19
N LEU A 70 -4.26 -14.63 -0.71
CA LEU A 70 -3.76 -13.67 -1.71
C LEU A 70 -4.53 -13.76 -3.04
N ASP A 71 -4.93 -14.95 -3.47
CA ASP A 71 -5.76 -15.10 -4.66
C ASP A 71 -7.15 -14.47 -4.50
N CYS A 72 -7.77 -14.59 -3.33
CA CYS A 72 -9.02 -13.91 -3.02
C CYS A 72 -8.85 -12.38 -3.03
N VAL A 73 -7.75 -11.86 -2.47
CA VAL A 73 -7.45 -10.42 -2.50
C VAL A 73 -7.26 -9.94 -3.94
N LYS A 74 -6.49 -10.67 -4.75
CA LYS A 74 -6.29 -10.38 -6.18
C LYS A 74 -7.63 -10.29 -6.92
N GLU A 75 -8.51 -11.26 -6.72
CA GLU A 75 -9.83 -11.31 -7.34
C GLU A 75 -10.68 -10.08 -6.98
N ARG A 76 -10.68 -9.68 -5.71
CA ARG A 76 -11.37 -8.47 -5.25
C ARG A 76 -10.77 -7.19 -5.86
N LEU A 77 -9.45 -7.10 -5.97
CA LEU A 77 -8.78 -5.96 -6.60
C LEU A 77 -9.11 -5.86 -8.10
N LEU A 78 -9.15 -7.00 -8.80
CA LEU A 78 -9.56 -7.04 -10.21
C LEU A 78 -10.98 -6.51 -10.40
N ARG A 79 -11.93 -6.88 -9.53
CA ARG A 79 -13.30 -6.34 -9.57
C ARG A 79 -13.31 -4.82 -9.40
N ILE A 80 -12.52 -4.27 -8.48
CA ILE A 80 -12.42 -2.81 -8.28
C ILE A 80 -11.83 -2.14 -9.52
N ALA A 81 -10.82 -2.74 -10.14
CA ALA A 81 -10.21 -2.21 -11.35
C ALA A 81 -11.18 -2.23 -12.55
N MET A 82 -11.98 -3.29 -12.69
CA MET A 82 -12.96 -3.45 -13.78
C MET A 82 -14.24 -2.64 -13.56
N ALA A 83 -14.62 -2.34 -12.32
CA ALA A 83 -15.80 -1.53 -12.01
C ALA A 83 -15.56 -0.01 -12.18
N ARG A 84 -14.38 0.40 -12.64
CA ARG A 84 -13.99 1.80 -12.85
C ARG A 84 -14.19 2.29 -14.30
N ASP A 85 -14.97 1.56 -15.10
CA ASP A 85 -15.49 2.04 -16.40
C ASP A 85 -16.73 2.93 -16.22
#